data_AF-A0A957TX34-F1
#
_entry.id   AF-A0A957TX34-F1
#
_cell.length_a   1.000
_cell.length_b   1.000
_cell.length_c   1.000
_cell.angle_alpha   90.00
_cell.angle_beta   90.00
_cell.angle_gamma   90.00
#
_symmetry.space_group_name_H-M   'P 1'
#
loop_
_entity.id
_entity.type
_entity.pdbx_description
1 polymer ?
#
loop_
_entity_poly.entity_id
_entity_poly.type
_entity_poly.pdbx_seq_one_letter_code
_entity_poly.pdbx_strand_id
1 'polypeptide(L)'
;ATYADERVAAAHEEIVANLGPEQSCLTCHGDQQTTANQQCKTCHGLLQSQLTLASGDQVDLHVDGTLIDESVHGFREIQGTAYMPLQCTDCHKDQQQYGFPHPQLTTDTRRNLTLEMESICQECHQDIYQRQHDGIHGVKQTEGELSAATCFDCHGNHAIHDPDDPRERVSQTCGNCHGEINEQYAQSVHGAALIGEDNPDVPVCTDCHGVHDISDPRTAAFRVNSPTLCGGCHADKVLMAKYDISTDVFETYVADFHGTTVTLFERQSPDQETNKAVCYDCHGVHNILPATDEHSQVIKDNLLTTCRQCHPDASANFPDSWTSHFQPSREHNPLVYWVNLFYTILIPTVVGGFALFIGTDLYRRLWERRS
;
A
#
# COMPACT_ATOMS: atom_id res chain seq x y z
N ALA A 1 6.87 13.38 44.12
CA ALA A 1 5.50 13.29 44.68
C ALA A 1 5.59 12.87 46.13
N THR A 2 4.71 13.35 47.02
CA THR A 2 4.54 12.76 48.35
C THR A 2 3.60 11.56 48.22
N TYR A 3 3.78 10.52 49.03
CA TYR A 3 2.83 9.40 49.20
C TYR A 3 1.42 9.84 49.64
N ALA A 4 1.19 11.14 49.79
CA ALA A 4 -0.10 11.72 50.17
C ALA A 4 -1.09 11.83 48.99
N ASP A 5 -0.63 11.75 47.73
CA ASP A 5 -1.55 11.59 46.59
C ASP A 5 -2.05 10.14 46.58
N GLU A 6 -3.36 9.94 46.76
CA GLU A 6 -3.98 8.61 46.83
C GLU A 6 -3.70 7.76 45.59
N ARG A 7 -3.57 8.37 44.40
CA ARG A 7 -3.24 7.66 43.16
C ARG A 7 -1.80 7.16 43.17
N VAL A 8 -0.89 7.96 43.73
CA VAL A 8 0.52 7.58 43.90
C VAL A 8 0.64 6.46 44.93
N ALA A 9 -0.13 6.53 46.02
CA ALA A 9 -0.16 5.47 47.03
C ALA A 9 -0.71 4.15 46.46
N ALA A 10 -1.81 4.20 45.72
CA ALA A 10 -2.41 3.02 45.08
C ALA A 10 -1.45 2.36 44.06
N ALA A 11 -0.84 3.15 43.17
CA ALA A 11 0.13 2.65 42.22
C ALA A 11 1.37 2.05 42.93
N HIS A 12 1.82 2.67 44.02
CA HIS A 12 2.93 2.15 44.81
C HIS A 12 2.58 0.80 45.46
N GLU A 13 1.40 0.66 46.08
CA GLU A 13 0.95 -0.61 46.67
C GLU A 13 0.88 -1.73 45.64
N GLU A 14 0.39 -1.44 44.44
CA GLU A 14 0.36 -2.39 43.33
C GLU A 14 1.77 -2.80 42.88
N ILE A 15 2.66 -1.83 42.65
CA ILE A 15 4.04 -2.10 42.23
C ILE A 15 4.75 -2.99 43.25
N VAL A 16 4.58 -2.71 44.54
CA VAL A 16 5.17 -3.52 45.63
C VAL A 16 4.62 -4.94 45.62
N ALA A 17 3.33 -5.13 45.34
CA ALA A 17 2.71 -6.45 45.24
C ALA A 17 3.23 -7.28 44.04
N ASN A 18 3.69 -6.60 42.98
CA ASN A 18 4.11 -7.23 41.73
C ASN A 18 5.64 -7.40 41.59
N LEU A 19 6.43 -7.05 42.61
CA LEU A 19 7.88 -7.23 42.58
C LEU A 19 8.26 -8.70 42.36
N GLY A 20 9.08 -8.95 41.35
CA GLY A 20 9.63 -10.27 41.05
C GLY A 20 10.72 -10.72 42.04
N PRO A 21 11.19 -11.98 41.93
CA PRO A 21 12.15 -12.57 42.88
C PRO A 21 13.49 -11.83 43.00
N GLU A 22 13.89 -11.11 41.95
CA GLU A 22 15.15 -10.33 41.89
C GLU A 22 14.93 -8.84 42.18
N GLN A 23 13.70 -8.40 42.42
CA GLN A 23 13.35 -7.00 42.65
C GLN A 23 13.02 -6.75 44.12
N SER A 24 13.25 -5.51 44.58
CA SER A 24 12.99 -5.10 45.96
C SER A 24 12.62 -3.61 46.02
N CYS A 25 12.31 -3.08 47.21
CA CYS A 25 12.12 -1.64 47.39
C CYS A 25 13.33 -0.82 46.90
N LEU A 26 14.55 -1.38 46.95
CA LEU A 26 15.77 -0.73 46.44
C LEU A 26 15.80 -0.65 44.90
N THR A 27 15.02 -1.46 44.19
CA THR A 27 14.85 -1.35 42.73
C THR A 27 14.23 0.01 42.37
N CYS A 28 13.33 0.53 43.22
CA CYS A 28 12.66 1.82 43.01
C CYS A 28 13.28 2.98 43.81
N HIS A 29 13.92 2.69 44.95
CA HIS A 29 14.40 3.69 45.91
C HIS A 29 15.91 3.66 46.20
N GLY A 30 16.71 2.89 45.46
CA GLY A 30 18.15 2.78 45.68
C GLY A 30 18.92 4.08 45.42
N ASP A 31 20.13 4.19 46.00
CA ASP A 31 20.99 5.39 45.94
C ASP A 31 21.59 5.69 44.54
N GLN A 32 21.45 4.78 43.57
CA GLN A 32 21.83 5.04 42.18
C GLN A 32 20.77 5.94 41.53
N GLN A 33 21.17 7.07 40.94
CA GLN A 33 20.25 7.91 40.17
C GLN A 33 19.70 7.09 38.99
N THR A 34 18.46 6.61 39.13
CA THR A 34 17.72 6.01 38.03
C THR A 34 17.40 7.10 37.01
N THR A 35 17.67 6.84 35.73
CA THR A 35 17.26 7.74 34.65
C THR A 35 15.73 7.80 34.58
N ALA A 36 15.17 8.88 34.03
CA ALA A 36 13.73 8.98 33.82
C ALA A 36 13.17 7.78 33.05
N ASN A 37 13.86 7.35 31.99
CA ASN A 37 13.50 6.15 31.24
C ASN A 37 13.44 4.88 32.10
N GLN A 38 14.41 4.68 32.99
CA GLN A 38 14.45 3.50 33.84
C GLN A 38 13.32 3.50 34.87
N GLN A 39 12.91 4.67 35.35
CA GLN A 39 11.73 4.82 36.20
C GLN A 39 10.45 4.47 35.42
N CYS A 40 10.29 4.96 34.19
CA CYS A 40 9.17 4.61 33.32
C CYS A 40 9.09 3.10 33.09
N LYS A 41 10.18 2.46 32.63
CA LYS A 41 10.24 1.01 32.39
C LYS A 41 9.93 0.19 33.65
N THR A 42 10.42 0.63 34.82
CA THR A 42 10.20 -0.10 36.09
C THR A 42 8.75 -0.01 36.55
N CYS A 43 8.16 1.18 36.57
CA CYS A 43 6.78 1.35 37.01
C CYS A 43 5.81 0.67 36.03
N HIS A 44 5.90 0.98 34.74
CA HIS A 44 4.98 0.43 33.74
C HIS A 44 5.21 -1.07 33.47
N GLY A 45 6.41 -1.61 33.71
CA GLY A 45 6.64 -3.06 33.64
C GLY A 45 6.03 -3.84 34.81
N LEU A 46 5.73 -3.18 35.94
CA LEU A 46 5.19 -3.81 37.15
C LEU A 46 3.70 -3.53 37.37
N LEU A 47 3.14 -2.52 36.72
CA LEU A 47 1.70 -2.28 36.73
C LEU A 47 0.98 -3.37 35.93
N GLN A 48 -0.23 -3.71 36.39
CA GLN A 48 -1.21 -4.58 35.74
C GLN A 48 -2.60 -3.92 35.71
N SER A 49 -2.77 -2.80 36.41
CA SER A 49 -3.98 -2.02 36.44
C SER A 49 -4.27 -1.31 35.13
N GLN A 50 -5.55 -1.00 34.93
CA GLN A 50 -6.03 -0.25 33.79
C GLN A 50 -6.63 1.06 34.27
N LEU A 51 -6.36 2.13 33.52
CA LEU A 51 -7.01 3.41 33.70
C LEU A 51 -8.38 3.38 33.02
N THR A 52 -9.44 3.76 33.74
CA THR A 52 -10.77 3.95 33.14
C THR A 52 -10.95 5.41 32.74
N LEU A 53 -11.22 5.66 31.46
CA LEU A 53 -11.52 6.98 30.91
C LEU A 53 -12.97 7.39 31.21
N ALA A 54 -13.33 8.66 30.95
CA ALA A 54 -14.67 9.17 31.23
C ALA A 54 -15.80 8.43 30.48
N SER A 55 -15.49 7.90 29.29
CA SER A 55 -16.40 7.04 28.51
C SER A 55 -16.62 5.64 29.09
N GLY A 56 -15.76 5.20 30.03
CA GLY A 56 -15.69 3.81 30.49
C GLY A 56 -14.67 2.96 29.74
N ASP A 57 -14.03 3.49 28.70
CA ASP A 57 -12.92 2.82 28.02
C ASP A 57 -11.77 2.54 28.98
N GLN A 58 -11.15 1.37 28.86
CA GLN A 58 -9.99 1.01 29.66
C GLN A 58 -8.69 1.20 28.87
N VAL A 59 -7.67 1.74 29.51
CA VAL A 59 -6.31 1.92 28.96
C VAL A 59 -5.35 1.14 29.83
N ASP A 60 -4.62 0.21 29.24
CA ASP A 60 -3.65 -0.58 29.99
C ASP A 60 -2.47 0.29 30.40
N LEU A 61 -2.08 0.22 31.68
CA LEU A 61 -0.91 0.90 32.20
C LEU A 61 0.34 0.02 32.12
N HIS A 62 0.19 -1.28 31.89
CA HIS A 62 1.29 -2.18 31.68
C HIS A 62 1.97 -1.93 30.34
N VAL A 63 3.28 -1.73 30.35
CA VAL A 63 4.10 -1.68 29.15
C VAL A 63 5.38 -2.46 29.37
N ASP A 64 5.59 -3.49 28.56
CA ASP A 64 6.87 -4.18 28.50
C ASP A 64 7.87 -3.34 27.69
N GLY A 65 8.82 -2.73 28.41
CA GLY A 65 9.86 -1.90 27.81
C GLY A 65 10.83 -2.64 26.88
N THR A 66 10.83 -3.97 26.88
CA THR A 66 11.64 -4.78 25.96
C THR A 66 11.08 -4.76 24.53
N LEU A 67 9.76 -4.58 24.37
CA LEU A 67 9.11 -4.52 23.06
C LEU A 67 9.64 -3.37 22.20
N ILE A 68 9.95 -2.23 22.82
CA ILE A 68 10.55 -1.09 22.12
C ILE A 68 11.98 -1.45 21.66
N ASP A 69 12.74 -2.13 22.51
CA ASP A 69 14.11 -2.54 22.21
C ASP A 69 14.16 -3.59 21.07
N GLU A 70 13.10 -4.39 20.91
CA GLU A 70 12.91 -5.38 19.84
C GLU A 70 12.24 -4.81 18.57
N SER A 71 11.71 -3.59 18.66
CA SER A 71 11.00 -2.91 17.57
C SER A 71 11.97 -2.28 16.54
N VAL A 72 11.43 -1.64 15.51
CA VAL A 72 12.21 -0.80 14.59
C VAL A 72 12.85 0.41 15.27
N HIS A 73 12.37 0.80 16.46
CA HIS A 73 12.94 1.84 17.31
C HIS A 73 13.96 1.31 18.33
N GLY A 74 14.30 0.02 18.27
CA GLY A 74 15.38 -0.60 19.02
C GLY A 74 16.77 -0.28 18.45
N PHE A 75 17.77 -1.02 18.90
CA PHE A 75 19.12 -0.89 18.34
C PHE A 75 19.15 -1.44 16.92
N ARG A 76 19.64 -0.63 15.96
CA ARG A 76 19.73 -1.04 14.56
C ARG A 76 21.04 -0.55 13.95
N GLU A 77 21.66 -1.38 13.12
CA GLU A 77 22.76 -0.95 12.26
C GLU A 77 22.28 -0.98 10.81
N ILE A 78 22.22 0.20 10.18
CA ILE A 78 21.75 0.36 8.80
C ILE A 78 22.89 0.98 8.00
N GLN A 79 23.40 0.26 7.00
CA GLN A 79 24.49 0.71 6.12
C GLN A 79 25.73 1.20 6.89
N GLY A 80 26.07 0.54 8.00
CA GLY A 80 27.20 0.88 8.86
C GLY A 80 26.98 2.06 9.81
N THR A 81 25.75 2.60 9.87
CA THR A 81 25.34 3.62 10.85
C THR A 81 24.57 2.95 11.98
N ALA A 82 25.03 3.14 13.21
CA ALA A 82 24.36 2.63 14.41
C ALA A 82 23.29 3.63 14.90
N TYR A 83 22.07 3.13 15.05
CA TYR A 83 20.92 3.81 15.63
C TYR A 83 20.66 3.21 17.01
N MET A 84 20.64 4.06 18.03
CA MET A 84 20.45 3.64 19.42
C MET A 84 18.95 3.50 19.74
N PRO A 85 18.57 2.60 20.67
CA PRO A 85 17.18 2.42 21.05
C PRO A 85 16.54 3.70 21.59
N LEU A 86 15.32 3.99 21.14
CA LEU A 86 14.52 5.07 21.71
C LEU A 86 14.14 4.76 23.16
N GLN A 87 14.17 5.80 23.98
CA GLN A 87 13.75 5.79 25.36
C GLN A 87 12.28 6.24 25.47
N CYS A 88 11.59 5.90 26.54
CA CYS A 88 10.20 6.34 26.80
C CYS A 88 10.07 7.86 26.69
N THR A 89 11.08 8.59 27.19
CA THR A 89 11.14 10.06 27.16
C THR A 89 11.45 10.65 25.79
N ASP A 90 11.84 9.84 24.80
CA ASP A 90 12.04 10.32 23.42
C ASP A 90 10.72 10.46 22.67
N CYS A 91 9.69 9.72 23.08
CA CYS A 91 8.32 9.83 22.56
C CYS A 91 7.41 10.61 23.53
N HIS A 92 7.49 10.32 24.82
CA HIS A 92 6.76 11.00 25.89
C HIS A 92 7.55 12.17 26.47
N LYS A 93 7.90 13.14 25.61
CA LYS A 93 8.78 14.27 25.97
C LYS A 93 8.09 15.31 26.84
N ASP A 94 6.79 15.54 26.64
CA ASP A 94 6.07 16.59 27.34
C ASP A 94 5.91 16.25 28.82
N GLN A 95 6.74 16.87 29.67
CA GLN A 95 6.69 16.70 31.12
C GLN A 95 5.40 17.23 31.75
N GLN A 96 4.68 18.15 31.09
CA GLN A 96 3.38 18.62 31.58
C GLN A 96 2.28 17.58 31.35
N GLN A 97 2.45 16.71 30.35
CA GLN A 97 1.50 15.66 30.00
C GLN A 97 1.88 14.29 30.59
N TYR A 98 3.17 13.96 30.62
CA TYR A 98 3.67 12.63 30.99
C TYR A 98 4.59 12.63 32.22
N GLY A 99 4.87 13.79 32.81
CA GLY A 99 5.74 13.88 33.98
C GLY A 99 5.12 13.23 35.22
N PHE A 100 5.95 12.68 36.09
CA PHE A 100 5.50 12.08 37.35
C PHE A 100 5.52 13.11 38.50
N PRO A 101 4.46 13.20 39.35
CA PRO A 101 3.21 12.44 39.28
C PRO A 101 2.34 12.85 38.09
N HIS A 102 1.77 11.84 37.41
CA HIS A 102 1.04 12.04 36.16
C HIS A 102 -0.14 13.01 36.32
N PRO A 103 -0.32 13.97 35.39
CA PRO A 103 -1.52 14.78 35.34
C PRO A 103 -2.74 13.89 35.05
N GLN A 104 -3.94 14.42 35.32
CA GLN A 104 -5.16 13.73 34.95
C GLN A 104 -5.35 13.81 33.43
N LEU A 105 -5.61 12.67 32.78
CA LEU A 105 -6.01 12.67 31.36
C LEU A 105 -7.37 13.37 31.22
N THR A 106 -7.46 14.28 30.25
CA THR A 106 -8.68 15.03 29.93
C THR A 106 -9.50 14.38 28.82
N THR A 107 -8.99 13.31 28.23
CA THR A 107 -9.53 12.66 27.05
C THR A 107 -10.64 11.67 27.42
N ASP A 108 -11.76 11.73 26.70
CA ASP A 108 -12.95 10.96 27.07
C ASP A 108 -12.89 9.49 26.63
N THR A 109 -12.39 9.21 25.43
CA THR A 109 -12.38 7.86 24.81
C THR A 109 -10.95 7.42 24.48
N ARG A 110 -10.74 6.11 24.38
CA ARG A 110 -9.45 5.54 23.94
C ARG A 110 -9.10 6.05 22.54
N ARG A 111 -10.09 6.22 21.68
CA ARG A 111 -9.86 6.70 20.31
C ARG A 111 -9.34 8.14 20.29
N ASN A 112 -9.95 9.04 21.07
CA ASN A 112 -9.46 10.41 21.16
C ASN A 112 -8.04 10.45 21.74
N LEU A 113 -7.71 9.55 22.67
CA LEU A 113 -6.36 9.45 23.22
C LEU A 113 -5.35 9.06 22.13
N THR A 114 -5.68 8.07 21.29
CA THR A 114 -4.84 7.68 20.14
C THR A 114 -4.65 8.82 19.15
N LEU A 115 -5.71 9.58 18.84
CA LEU A 115 -5.65 10.73 17.93
C LEU A 115 -4.77 11.86 18.48
N GLU A 116 -4.90 12.18 19.78
CA GLU A 116 -4.07 13.18 20.45
C GLU A 116 -2.58 12.78 20.49
N MET A 117 -2.28 11.48 20.50
CA MET A 117 -0.91 10.96 20.51
C MET A 117 -0.28 10.89 19.11
N GLU A 118 -1.03 11.08 18.02
CA GLU A 118 -0.53 10.87 16.65
C GLU A 118 0.62 11.83 16.30
N SER A 119 0.59 13.04 16.85
CA SER A 119 1.62 14.06 16.61
C SER A 119 3.00 13.67 17.15
N ILE A 120 3.09 12.68 18.06
CA ILE A 120 4.38 12.18 18.57
C ILE A 120 5.24 11.67 17.42
N CYS A 121 4.63 11.00 16.44
CA CYS A 121 5.35 10.47 15.28
C CYS A 121 5.88 11.60 14.38
N GLN A 122 5.16 12.72 14.29
CA GLN A 122 5.50 13.87 13.43
C GLN A 122 6.83 14.52 13.80
N GLU A 123 7.21 14.49 15.09
CA GLU A 123 8.45 15.13 15.56
C GLU A 123 9.70 14.59 14.86
N CYS A 124 9.68 13.33 14.44
CA CYS A 124 10.76 12.68 13.70
C CYS A 124 10.37 12.29 12.27
N HIS A 125 9.11 11.94 12.02
CA HIS A 125 8.59 11.46 10.73
C HIS A 125 7.72 12.50 10.02
N GLN A 126 8.15 13.76 10.03
CA GLN A 126 7.36 14.88 9.51
C GLN A 126 6.86 14.65 8.08
N ASP A 127 7.72 14.21 7.16
CA ASP A 127 7.36 14.00 5.75
C ASP A 127 6.33 12.87 5.58
N ILE A 128 6.44 11.80 6.38
CA ILE A 128 5.49 10.69 6.37
C ILE A 128 4.14 11.14 6.94
N TYR A 129 4.16 11.91 8.03
CA TYR A 129 2.97 12.47 8.64
C TYR A 129 2.18 13.34 7.66
N GLN A 130 2.87 14.23 6.92
CA GLN A 130 2.22 15.09 5.93
C GLN A 130 1.59 14.26 4.79
N ARG A 131 2.31 13.27 4.26
CA ARG A 131 1.76 12.37 3.23
C ARG A 131 0.51 11.64 3.72
N GLN A 132 0.49 11.18 4.98
CA GLN A 132 -0.66 10.44 5.51
C GLN A 132 -1.89 11.34 5.61
N HIS A 133 -1.68 12.60 5.99
CA HIS A 133 -2.75 13.58 6.07
C HIS A 133 -3.33 13.91 4.69
N ASP A 134 -2.52 13.86 3.63
CA ASP A 134 -2.95 14.04 2.24
C ASP A 134 -3.63 12.78 1.66
N GLY A 135 -3.34 11.59 2.23
CA GLY A 135 -3.97 10.33 1.85
C GLY A 135 -5.43 10.22 2.29
N ILE A 136 -6.16 9.24 1.74
CA ILE A 136 -7.60 9.09 1.96
C ILE A 136 -7.99 8.95 3.43
N HIS A 137 -7.18 8.27 4.26
CA HIS A 137 -7.44 8.16 5.68
C HIS A 137 -7.31 9.50 6.40
N GLY A 138 -6.24 10.27 6.13
CA GLY A 138 -6.07 11.60 6.69
C GLY A 138 -7.19 12.56 6.28
N VAL A 139 -7.55 12.57 5.00
CA VAL A 139 -8.70 13.34 4.48
C VAL A 139 -9.97 12.97 5.25
N LYS A 140 -10.28 11.68 5.43
CA LYS A 140 -11.48 11.25 6.15
C LYS A 140 -11.47 11.66 7.62
N GLN A 141 -10.31 11.61 8.29
CA GLN A 141 -10.18 12.11 9.66
C GLN A 141 -10.51 13.61 9.73
N THR A 142 -10.01 14.43 8.80
CA THR A 142 -10.33 15.88 8.75
C THR A 142 -11.79 16.18 8.45
N GLU A 143 -12.49 15.28 7.75
CA GLU A 143 -13.94 15.34 7.52
C GLU A 143 -14.76 14.93 8.76
N GLY A 144 -14.10 14.52 9.85
CA GLY A 144 -14.73 14.14 11.11
C GLY A 144 -14.96 12.63 11.27
N GLU A 145 -14.48 11.80 10.34
CA GLU A 145 -14.51 10.34 10.51
C GLU A 145 -13.39 9.89 11.44
N LEU A 146 -13.66 9.96 12.74
CA LEU A 146 -12.67 9.63 13.77
C LEU A 146 -12.23 8.17 13.71
N SER A 147 -12.94 7.25 13.05
CA SER A 147 -12.51 5.86 12.90
C SER A 147 -11.49 5.62 11.78
N ALA A 148 -11.21 6.61 10.93
CA ALA A 148 -10.24 6.47 9.85
C ALA A 148 -8.81 6.26 10.39
N ALA A 149 -8.03 5.39 9.73
CA ALA A 149 -6.78 4.90 10.28
C ALA A 149 -5.71 5.99 10.49
N THR A 150 -5.03 5.89 11.64
CA THR A 150 -3.88 6.69 12.09
C THR A 150 -2.59 5.87 11.98
N CYS A 151 -1.46 6.48 12.35
CA CYS A 151 -0.18 5.77 12.53
C CYS A 151 -0.33 4.52 13.40
N PHE A 152 -1.05 4.61 14.51
CA PHE A 152 -1.17 3.55 15.50
C PHE A 152 -2.03 2.37 15.04
N ASP A 153 -3.04 2.64 14.21
CA ASP A 153 -3.92 1.59 13.70
C ASP A 153 -3.19 0.65 12.73
N CYS A 154 -2.15 1.17 12.06
CA CYS A 154 -1.35 0.41 11.11
C CYS A 154 -0.06 -0.17 11.72
N HIS A 155 0.65 0.62 12.53
CA HIS A 155 1.98 0.27 13.04
C HIS A 155 1.99 -0.18 14.50
N GLY A 156 0.89 0.03 15.24
CA GLY A 156 0.89 -0.11 16.69
C GLY A 156 1.57 1.06 17.40
N ASN A 157 1.90 0.88 18.68
CA ASN A 157 2.42 1.94 19.56
C ASN A 157 3.83 1.65 20.10
N HIS A 158 3.99 0.63 20.95
CA HIS A 158 5.24 0.28 21.64
C HIS A 158 5.96 -0.92 21.02
N ALA A 159 5.33 -1.61 20.07
CA ALA A 159 5.86 -2.78 19.38
C ALA A 159 5.75 -2.60 17.86
N ILE A 160 6.41 -1.55 17.35
CA ILE A 160 6.37 -1.23 15.92
C ILE A 160 7.35 -2.15 15.18
N HIS A 161 6.82 -3.12 14.45
CA HIS A 161 7.62 -4.05 13.66
C HIS A 161 7.70 -3.62 12.20
N ASP A 162 8.63 -4.23 11.46
CA ASP A 162 8.69 -4.05 10.01
C ASP A 162 7.40 -4.61 9.39
N PRO A 163 6.60 -3.80 8.65
CA PRO A 163 5.36 -4.27 8.03
C PRO A 163 5.58 -5.37 7.00
N ASP A 164 6.78 -5.48 6.43
CA ASP A 164 7.10 -6.43 5.37
C ASP A 164 7.66 -7.78 5.86
N ASP A 165 7.76 -7.97 7.19
CA ASP A 165 8.32 -9.20 7.78
C ASP A 165 7.38 -9.86 8.80
N PRO A 166 6.52 -10.82 8.40
CA PRO A 166 6.40 -11.35 7.04
C PRO A 166 5.45 -10.48 6.18
N ARG A 167 5.60 -10.54 4.85
CA ARG A 167 4.99 -9.59 3.89
C ARG A 167 3.45 -9.57 3.96
N GLU A 168 2.81 -10.67 4.33
CA GLU A 168 1.36 -10.76 4.51
C GLU A 168 0.82 -9.91 5.68
N ARG A 169 1.68 -9.49 6.61
CA ARG A 169 1.29 -8.59 7.71
C ARG A 169 0.66 -7.30 7.17
N VAL A 170 1.14 -6.78 6.04
CA VAL A 170 0.54 -5.60 5.39
C VAL A 170 -0.95 -5.82 5.11
N SER A 171 -1.30 -6.93 4.45
CA SER A 171 -2.70 -7.24 4.11
C SER A 171 -3.55 -7.50 5.35
N GLN A 172 -2.99 -8.17 6.36
CA GLN A 172 -3.68 -8.40 7.65
C GLN A 172 -4.02 -7.09 8.35
N THR A 173 -3.09 -6.13 8.38
CA THR A 173 -3.31 -4.80 8.96
C THR A 173 -4.46 -4.08 8.28
N CYS A 174 -4.51 -4.08 6.94
CA CYS A 174 -5.63 -3.49 6.20
C CYS A 174 -6.96 -4.22 6.49
N GLY A 175 -6.91 -5.55 6.61
CA GLY A 175 -8.06 -6.41 6.90
C GLY A 175 -8.73 -6.18 8.25
N ASN A 176 -8.05 -5.58 9.22
CA ASN A 176 -8.64 -5.22 10.52
C ASN A 176 -9.85 -4.28 10.38
N CYS A 177 -9.85 -3.44 9.35
CA CYS A 177 -10.96 -2.54 9.01
C CYS A 177 -11.63 -2.91 7.68
N HIS A 178 -10.85 -3.34 6.69
CA HIS A 178 -11.33 -3.70 5.35
C HIS A 178 -11.53 -5.22 5.20
N GLY A 179 -12.21 -5.85 6.17
CA GLY A 179 -12.34 -7.31 6.27
C GLY A 179 -12.89 -7.98 5.01
N GLU A 180 -14.02 -7.49 4.48
CA GLU A 180 -14.64 -8.06 3.27
C GLU A 180 -13.71 -7.98 2.04
N ILE A 181 -12.96 -6.88 1.91
CA ILE A 181 -12.00 -6.71 0.82
C ILE A 181 -10.81 -7.64 0.99
N ASN A 182 -10.29 -7.78 2.22
CA ASN A 182 -9.20 -8.68 2.53
C ASN A 182 -9.58 -10.15 2.30
N GLU A 183 -10.84 -10.53 2.59
CA GLU A 183 -11.36 -11.87 2.29
C GLU A 183 -11.42 -12.14 0.78
N GLN A 184 -11.81 -11.16 -0.04
CA GLN A 184 -11.76 -11.28 -1.50
C GLN A 184 -10.31 -11.40 -2.00
N TYR A 185 -9.42 -10.55 -1.48
CA TYR A 185 -7.99 -10.58 -1.82
C TYR A 185 -7.37 -11.94 -1.50
N ALA A 186 -7.64 -12.50 -0.32
CA ALA A 186 -7.13 -13.81 0.10
C ALA A 186 -7.58 -14.95 -0.84
N GLN A 187 -8.70 -14.80 -1.54
CA GLN A 187 -9.23 -15.76 -2.51
C GLN A 187 -8.74 -15.49 -3.95
N SER A 188 -8.11 -14.35 -4.20
CA SER A 188 -7.51 -14.01 -5.50
C SER A 188 -6.22 -14.80 -5.76
N VAL A 189 -5.75 -14.81 -7.01
CA VAL A 189 -4.45 -15.41 -7.37
C VAL A 189 -3.28 -14.81 -6.60
N HIS A 190 -3.32 -13.50 -6.32
CA HIS A 190 -2.25 -12.82 -5.59
C HIS A 190 -2.29 -13.18 -4.10
N GLY A 191 -3.45 -13.08 -3.45
CA GLY A 191 -3.56 -13.40 -2.03
C GLY A 191 -3.40 -14.89 -1.74
N ALA A 192 -3.88 -15.77 -2.62
CA ALA A 192 -3.67 -17.22 -2.49
C ALA A 192 -2.19 -17.59 -2.60
N ALA A 193 -1.43 -16.96 -3.50
CA ALA A 193 0.01 -17.17 -3.61
C ALA A 193 0.77 -16.60 -2.39
N LEU A 194 0.40 -15.41 -1.91
CA LEU A 194 1.04 -14.81 -0.74
C LEU A 194 0.85 -15.66 0.51
N ILE A 195 -0.40 -16.03 0.81
CA ILE A 195 -0.79 -16.66 2.07
C ILE A 195 -0.65 -18.18 2.00
N GLY A 196 -1.04 -18.79 0.87
CA GLY A 196 -1.09 -20.24 0.69
C GLY A 196 0.23 -20.84 0.23
N GLU A 197 1.05 -20.08 -0.51
CA GLU A 197 2.32 -20.56 -1.08
C GLU A 197 3.55 -19.86 -0.49
N ASP A 198 3.38 -18.92 0.46
CA ASP A 198 4.45 -18.12 1.07
C ASP A 198 5.30 -17.42 -0.01
N ASN A 199 4.64 -16.88 -1.05
CA ASN A 199 5.29 -16.27 -2.19
C ASN A 199 5.21 -14.73 -2.11
N PRO A 200 6.30 -14.03 -1.76
CA PRO A 200 6.30 -12.57 -1.62
C PRO A 200 6.41 -11.81 -2.95
N ASP A 201 6.53 -12.49 -4.09
CA ASP A 201 6.63 -11.89 -5.43
C ASP A 201 5.27 -11.36 -5.96
N VAL A 202 4.23 -11.37 -5.13
CA VAL A 202 2.86 -10.92 -5.46
C VAL A 202 2.48 -9.64 -4.71
N PRO A 203 1.58 -8.81 -5.27
CA PRO A 203 1.25 -7.52 -4.66
C PRO A 203 0.42 -7.69 -3.38
N VAL A 204 0.70 -6.83 -2.39
CA VAL A 204 -0.15 -6.54 -1.22
C VAL A 204 -0.93 -5.24 -1.43
N CYS A 205 -1.79 -4.87 -0.47
CA CYS A 205 -2.65 -3.68 -0.58
C CYS A 205 -1.87 -2.39 -0.92
N THR A 206 -0.68 -2.23 -0.34
CA THR A 206 0.15 -1.04 -0.51
C THR A 206 0.81 -0.93 -1.88
N ASP A 207 0.99 -2.04 -2.60
CA ASP A 207 1.61 -2.02 -3.94
C ASP A 207 0.71 -1.36 -4.99
N CYS A 208 -0.61 -1.40 -4.77
CA CYS A 208 -1.59 -0.73 -5.63
C CYS A 208 -2.07 0.62 -5.06
N HIS A 209 -2.27 0.70 -3.74
CA HIS A 209 -2.86 1.88 -3.11
C HIS A 209 -1.85 2.91 -2.60
N GLY A 210 -0.56 2.57 -2.53
CA GLY A 210 0.47 3.44 -1.95
C GLY A 210 0.70 3.21 -0.46
N VAL A 211 1.70 3.91 0.10
CA VAL A 211 2.12 3.79 1.50
C VAL A 211 2.22 5.17 2.12
N HIS A 212 1.48 5.37 3.20
CA HIS A 212 1.35 6.67 3.86
C HIS A 212 0.80 7.78 2.96
N ASP A 213 0.41 7.52 1.72
CA ASP A 213 -0.30 8.44 0.81
C ASP A 213 -1.41 7.66 0.09
N ILE A 214 -2.12 6.82 0.86
CA ILE A 214 -3.10 5.86 0.35
C ILE A 214 -4.07 6.59 -0.58
N SER A 215 -3.99 6.25 -1.85
CA SER A 215 -4.75 6.90 -2.92
C SER A 215 -6.22 6.51 -2.83
N ASP A 216 -7.12 7.47 -3.04
CA ASP A 216 -8.56 7.17 -3.12
C ASP A 216 -8.86 6.39 -4.41
N PRO A 217 -9.26 5.12 -4.31
CA PRO A 217 -9.48 4.26 -5.48
C PRO A 217 -10.70 4.65 -6.31
N ARG A 218 -11.51 5.61 -5.84
CA ARG A 218 -12.72 6.10 -6.53
C ARG A 218 -12.44 7.24 -7.50
N THR A 219 -11.20 7.71 -7.57
CA THR A 219 -10.81 8.87 -8.39
C THR A 219 -10.50 8.47 -9.84
N ALA A 220 -10.82 9.36 -10.78
CA ALA A 220 -10.38 9.25 -12.17
C ALA A 220 -8.86 9.04 -12.28
N ALA A 221 -8.09 9.78 -11.47
CA ALA A 221 -6.64 9.72 -11.43
C ALA A 221 -6.12 8.32 -11.08
N PHE A 222 -6.69 7.68 -10.05
CA PHE A 222 -6.35 6.30 -9.71
C PHE A 222 -6.67 5.34 -10.86
N ARG A 223 -7.87 5.49 -11.44
CA ARG A 223 -8.33 4.67 -12.57
C ARG A 223 -7.41 4.79 -13.79
N VAL A 224 -7.01 6.00 -14.20
CA VAL A 224 -6.13 6.15 -15.37
C VAL A 224 -4.70 5.69 -15.12
N ASN A 225 -4.22 5.72 -13.87
CA ASN A 225 -2.90 5.21 -13.48
C ASN A 225 -2.85 3.68 -13.33
N SER A 226 -4.00 3.00 -13.28
CA SER A 226 -4.05 1.56 -13.00
C SER A 226 -3.21 0.68 -13.95
N PRO A 227 -3.07 0.97 -15.26
CA PRO A 227 -2.18 0.19 -16.12
C PRO A 227 -0.73 0.25 -15.66
N THR A 228 -0.26 1.41 -15.18
CA THR A 228 1.09 1.57 -14.63
C THR A 228 1.27 0.75 -13.36
N LEU A 229 0.25 0.70 -12.49
CA LEU A 229 0.27 -0.14 -11.28
C LEU A 229 0.42 -1.63 -11.63
N CYS A 230 -0.44 -2.14 -12.51
CA CYS A 230 -0.37 -3.55 -12.93
C CYS A 230 0.93 -3.84 -13.71
N GLY A 231 1.35 -2.91 -14.56
CA GLY A 231 2.56 -3.00 -15.39
C GLY A 231 3.84 -3.01 -14.57
N GLY A 232 3.86 -2.43 -13.37
CA GLY A 232 5.00 -2.47 -12.46
C GLY A 232 5.51 -3.89 -12.19
N CYS A 233 4.60 -4.86 -12.12
CA CYS A 233 4.93 -6.28 -11.99
C CYS A 233 4.77 -7.03 -13.32
N HIS A 234 3.65 -6.83 -14.03
CA HIS A 234 3.33 -7.63 -15.22
C HIS A 234 4.13 -7.25 -16.48
N ALA A 235 4.85 -6.13 -16.48
CA ALA A 235 5.83 -5.79 -17.53
C ALA A 235 7.28 -6.09 -17.10
N ASP A 236 7.51 -6.54 -15.86
CA ASP A 236 8.84 -6.92 -15.38
C ASP A 236 9.23 -8.31 -15.91
N LYS A 237 10.22 -8.33 -16.81
CA LYS A 237 10.70 -9.56 -17.47
C LYS A 237 11.39 -10.53 -16.51
N VAL A 238 12.04 -10.02 -15.48
CA VAL A 238 12.75 -10.85 -14.50
C VAL A 238 11.74 -11.52 -13.58
N LEU A 239 10.75 -10.77 -13.11
CA LEU A 239 9.70 -11.29 -12.24
C LEU A 239 8.80 -12.28 -12.97
N MET A 240 8.24 -11.88 -14.12
CA MET A 240 7.25 -12.69 -14.85
C MET A 240 7.84 -13.97 -15.45
N ALA A 241 9.14 -13.98 -15.79
CA ALA A 241 9.82 -15.18 -16.27
C ALA A 241 9.84 -16.33 -15.24
N LYS A 242 9.79 -16.03 -13.93
CA LYS A 242 9.70 -17.07 -12.89
C LYS A 242 8.39 -17.86 -12.94
N TYR A 243 7.34 -17.24 -13.49
CA TYR A 243 5.96 -17.75 -13.49
C TYR A 243 5.45 -18.10 -14.89
N ASP A 244 6.31 -18.05 -15.91
CA ASP A 244 5.95 -18.24 -17.33
C ASP A 244 4.82 -17.29 -17.80
N ILE A 245 4.80 -16.08 -17.25
CA ILE A 245 3.86 -15.03 -17.64
C ILE A 245 4.54 -14.15 -18.70
N SER A 246 3.84 -13.88 -19.81
CA SER A 246 4.36 -12.99 -20.84
C SER A 246 4.31 -11.53 -20.38
N THR A 247 5.42 -10.80 -20.55
CA THR A 247 5.44 -9.35 -20.32
C THR A 247 4.81 -8.55 -21.46
N ASP A 248 4.55 -9.19 -22.59
CA ASP A 248 3.94 -8.52 -23.74
C ASP A 248 2.47 -8.12 -23.45
N VAL A 249 1.91 -8.55 -22.32
CA VAL A 249 0.55 -8.21 -21.90
C VAL A 249 0.34 -6.71 -21.76
N PHE A 250 1.34 -5.98 -21.23
CA PHE A 250 1.28 -4.54 -21.09
C PHE A 250 1.38 -3.85 -22.45
N GLU A 251 2.35 -4.25 -23.28
CA GLU A 251 2.55 -3.67 -24.62
C GLU A 251 1.33 -3.91 -25.53
N THR A 252 0.75 -5.11 -25.50
CA THR A 252 -0.44 -5.43 -26.29
C THR A 252 -1.67 -4.67 -25.80
N TYR A 253 -1.81 -4.42 -24.49
CA TYR A 253 -2.85 -3.55 -23.95
C TYR A 253 -2.68 -2.10 -24.41
N VAL A 254 -1.48 -1.52 -24.26
CA VAL A 254 -1.24 -0.12 -24.63
C VAL A 254 -1.39 0.10 -26.14
N ALA A 255 -1.07 -0.90 -26.96
CA ALA A 255 -1.27 -0.88 -28.40
C ALA A 255 -2.74 -1.06 -28.84
N ASP A 256 -3.62 -1.56 -27.95
CA ASP A 256 -5.06 -1.65 -28.18
C ASP A 256 -5.72 -0.26 -28.07
N PHE A 257 -6.92 -0.14 -28.64
CA PHE A 257 -7.77 1.04 -28.55
C PHE A 257 -8.05 1.45 -27.10
N HIS A 258 -8.30 0.50 -26.18
CA HIS A 258 -8.52 0.85 -24.77
C HIS A 258 -7.26 1.46 -24.15
N GLY A 259 -6.11 0.78 -24.26
CA GLY A 259 -4.86 1.25 -23.67
C GLY A 259 -4.35 2.55 -24.30
N THR A 260 -4.40 2.69 -25.63
CA THR A 260 -4.03 3.94 -26.32
C THR A 260 -4.87 5.12 -25.82
N THR A 261 -6.19 4.90 -25.63
CA THR A 261 -7.07 5.94 -25.09
C THR A 261 -6.71 6.26 -23.65
N VAL A 262 -6.38 5.27 -22.82
CA VAL A 262 -5.95 5.52 -21.42
C VAL A 262 -4.68 6.35 -21.38
N THR A 263 -3.64 5.98 -22.13
CA THR A 263 -2.37 6.71 -22.19
C THR A 263 -2.53 8.15 -22.69
N LEU A 264 -3.44 8.40 -23.65
CA LEU A 264 -3.69 9.77 -24.12
C LEU A 264 -4.31 10.66 -23.04
N PHE A 265 -5.28 10.14 -22.30
CA PHE A 265 -5.97 10.90 -21.25
C PHE A 265 -5.11 11.06 -20.00
N GLU A 266 -4.33 10.06 -19.61
CA GLU A 266 -3.33 10.19 -18.55
C GLU A 266 -2.41 11.40 -18.78
N ARG A 267 -1.99 11.62 -20.04
CA ARG A 267 -1.10 12.72 -20.41
C ARG A 267 -1.79 14.09 -20.54
N GLN A 268 -3.05 14.13 -20.93
CA GLN A 268 -3.74 15.37 -21.29
C GLN A 268 -4.74 15.84 -20.23
N SER A 269 -5.39 14.92 -19.53
CA SER A 269 -6.50 15.19 -18.62
C SER A 269 -6.65 14.01 -17.62
N PRO A 270 -5.68 13.83 -16.71
CA PRO A 270 -5.65 12.69 -15.78
C PRO A 270 -6.86 12.66 -14.84
N ASP A 271 -7.45 13.82 -14.53
CA ASP A 271 -8.61 13.93 -13.66
C ASP A 271 -9.95 13.71 -14.39
N GLN A 272 -9.92 13.44 -15.69
CA GLN A 272 -11.14 13.24 -16.47
C GLN A 272 -11.64 11.80 -16.39
N GLU A 273 -12.85 11.64 -15.86
CA GLU A 273 -13.59 10.39 -15.93
C GLU A 273 -13.80 9.96 -17.38
N THR A 274 -13.56 8.68 -17.65
CA THR A 274 -13.62 8.13 -19.00
C THR A 274 -14.14 6.72 -19.02
N ASN A 275 -15.00 6.45 -20.00
CA ASN A 275 -15.60 5.15 -20.22
C ASN A 275 -14.70 4.27 -21.10
N LYS A 276 -13.52 3.93 -20.59
CA LYS A 276 -12.52 3.08 -21.25
C LYS A 276 -12.12 1.96 -20.28
N ALA A 277 -11.99 0.75 -20.81
CA ALA A 277 -11.59 -0.40 -20.02
C ALA A 277 -10.13 -0.26 -19.57
N VAL A 278 -9.88 -0.53 -18.29
CA VAL A 278 -8.56 -0.71 -17.71
C VAL A 278 -8.40 -2.15 -17.20
N CYS A 279 -7.19 -2.51 -16.76
CA CYS A 279 -6.84 -3.88 -16.38
C CYS A 279 -7.88 -4.53 -15.44
N TYR A 280 -8.28 -3.82 -14.39
CA TYR A 280 -9.19 -4.36 -13.37
C TYR A 280 -10.66 -4.44 -13.80
N ASP A 281 -11.07 -3.73 -14.86
CA ASP A 281 -12.45 -3.84 -15.39
C ASP A 281 -12.68 -5.21 -16.05
N CYS A 282 -11.60 -5.82 -16.56
CA CYS A 282 -11.64 -7.16 -17.12
C CYS A 282 -11.21 -8.21 -16.09
N HIS A 283 -10.16 -7.95 -15.31
CA HIS A 283 -9.56 -8.97 -14.43
C HIS A 283 -10.17 -9.04 -13.03
N GLY A 284 -10.95 -8.03 -12.61
CA GLY A 284 -11.36 -7.84 -11.22
C GLY A 284 -10.41 -6.92 -10.45
N VAL A 285 -10.82 -6.52 -9.24
CA VAL A 285 -10.08 -5.56 -8.41
C VAL A 285 -9.32 -6.29 -7.30
N HIS A 286 -10.06 -6.82 -6.32
CA HIS A 286 -9.52 -7.62 -5.22
C HIS A 286 -9.80 -9.11 -5.38
N ASN A 287 -10.54 -9.50 -6.42
CA ASN A 287 -10.94 -10.86 -6.72
C ASN A 287 -10.37 -11.31 -8.08
N ILE A 288 -9.10 -11.03 -8.33
CA ILE A 288 -8.43 -11.40 -9.57
C ILE A 288 -8.24 -12.92 -9.58
N LEU A 289 -8.89 -13.60 -10.51
CA LEU A 289 -8.89 -15.07 -10.62
C LEU A 289 -8.06 -15.54 -11.82
N PRO A 290 -7.58 -16.81 -11.82
CA PRO A 290 -6.92 -17.38 -12.99
C PRO A 290 -7.83 -17.31 -14.22
N ALA A 291 -7.26 -17.15 -15.42
CA ALA A 291 -8.04 -17.14 -16.66
C ALA A 291 -8.76 -18.48 -16.96
N THR A 292 -8.37 -19.55 -16.25
CA THR A 292 -8.96 -20.88 -16.33
C THR A 292 -10.08 -21.12 -15.32
N ASP A 293 -10.28 -20.20 -14.36
CA ASP A 293 -11.33 -20.33 -13.36
C ASP A 293 -12.70 -20.01 -13.94
N GLU A 294 -13.73 -20.78 -13.59
CA GLU A 294 -15.09 -20.62 -14.10
C GLU A 294 -15.75 -19.31 -13.66
N HIS A 295 -15.33 -18.75 -12.52
CA HIS A 295 -15.79 -17.48 -11.99
C HIS A 295 -14.96 -16.30 -12.49
N SER A 296 -13.90 -16.56 -13.27
CA SER A 296 -13.06 -15.50 -13.83
C SER A 296 -13.84 -14.66 -14.84
N GLN A 297 -13.71 -13.34 -14.74
CA GLN A 297 -14.32 -12.39 -15.67
C GLN A 297 -13.67 -12.43 -17.07
N VAL A 298 -12.48 -13.02 -17.18
CA VAL A 298 -11.69 -13.14 -18.42
C VAL A 298 -11.73 -14.54 -19.04
N ILE A 299 -12.53 -15.47 -18.50
CA ILE A 299 -12.81 -16.73 -19.21
C ILE A 299 -13.74 -16.46 -20.41
N LYS A 300 -13.53 -17.20 -21.50
CA LYS A 300 -14.24 -16.99 -22.78
C LYS A 300 -15.77 -16.91 -22.62
N ASP A 301 -16.34 -17.73 -21.75
CA ASP A 301 -17.78 -17.80 -21.52
C ASP A 301 -18.34 -16.56 -20.80
N ASN A 302 -17.53 -15.90 -19.96
CA ASN A 302 -17.93 -14.70 -19.22
C ASN A 302 -17.56 -13.40 -19.94
N LEU A 303 -16.67 -13.45 -20.93
CA LEU A 303 -16.13 -12.27 -21.60
C LEU A 303 -17.20 -11.36 -22.21
N LEU A 304 -18.24 -11.95 -22.82
CA LEU A 304 -19.33 -11.17 -23.41
C LEU A 304 -20.05 -10.32 -22.36
N THR A 305 -20.23 -10.86 -21.15
CA THR A 305 -20.83 -10.15 -20.03
C THR A 305 -19.96 -8.97 -19.62
N THR A 306 -18.65 -9.17 -19.54
CA THR A 306 -17.66 -8.11 -19.26
C THR A 306 -17.69 -7.02 -20.34
N CYS A 307 -17.61 -7.38 -21.63
CA CYS A 307 -17.67 -6.40 -22.72
C CYS A 307 -18.97 -5.60 -22.72
N ARG A 308 -20.09 -6.20 -22.35
CA ARG A 308 -21.40 -5.55 -22.32
C ARG A 308 -21.58 -4.49 -21.25
N GLN A 309 -20.68 -4.42 -20.27
CA GLN A 309 -20.65 -3.32 -19.30
C GLN A 309 -20.50 -1.96 -20.02
N CYS A 310 -19.73 -1.93 -21.11
CA CYS A 310 -19.51 -0.73 -21.93
C CYS A 310 -20.15 -0.84 -23.34
N HIS A 311 -20.32 -2.06 -23.87
CA HIS A 311 -20.88 -2.35 -25.18
C HIS A 311 -22.21 -3.12 -25.08
N PRO A 312 -23.32 -2.47 -24.67
CA PRO A 312 -24.57 -3.16 -24.37
C PRO A 312 -25.14 -3.97 -25.56
N ASP A 313 -24.88 -3.50 -26.79
CA ASP A 313 -25.34 -4.14 -28.03
C ASP A 313 -24.38 -5.22 -28.58
N ALA A 314 -23.32 -5.57 -27.83
CA ALA A 314 -22.34 -6.57 -28.26
C ALA A 314 -23.02 -7.94 -28.48
N SER A 315 -22.79 -8.52 -29.66
CA SER A 315 -23.27 -9.86 -30.03
C SER A 315 -22.34 -10.96 -29.52
N ALA A 316 -22.78 -12.22 -29.57
CA ALA A 316 -22.00 -13.36 -29.06
C ALA A 316 -20.60 -13.50 -29.66
N ASN A 317 -20.42 -13.10 -30.92
CA ASN A 317 -19.12 -13.19 -31.61
C ASN A 317 -18.26 -11.93 -31.42
N PHE A 318 -18.74 -10.92 -30.69
CA PHE A 318 -18.01 -9.67 -30.47
C PHE A 318 -16.66 -9.92 -29.77
N PRO A 319 -16.58 -10.75 -28.70
CA PRO A 319 -15.31 -11.07 -28.05
C PRO A 319 -14.33 -11.85 -28.94
N ASP A 320 -14.78 -12.55 -29.98
CA ASP A 320 -13.87 -13.30 -30.87
C ASP A 320 -12.95 -12.39 -31.70
N SER A 321 -13.28 -11.10 -31.80
CA SER A 321 -12.41 -10.10 -32.42
C SER A 321 -11.26 -9.64 -31.53
N TRP A 322 -11.34 -9.91 -30.22
CA TRP A 322 -10.30 -9.58 -29.25
C TRP A 322 -9.25 -10.69 -29.25
N THR A 323 -7.99 -10.31 -29.44
CA THR A 323 -6.87 -11.25 -29.59
C THR A 323 -6.37 -11.84 -28.28
N SER A 324 -7.00 -11.48 -27.16
CA SER A 324 -6.42 -11.52 -25.82
C SER A 324 -5.08 -10.77 -25.76
N HIS A 325 -4.45 -10.70 -24.59
CA HIS A 325 -3.13 -10.06 -24.42
C HIS A 325 -1.96 -10.85 -25.06
N PHE A 326 -2.23 -11.64 -26.11
CA PHE A 326 -1.23 -12.38 -26.86
C PHE A 326 -0.75 -11.59 -28.07
N GLN A 327 0.55 -11.58 -28.29
CA GLN A 327 1.07 -11.08 -29.55
C GLN A 327 0.57 -11.95 -30.72
N PRO A 328 0.09 -11.33 -31.81
CA PRO A 328 -0.26 -12.07 -33.01
C PRO A 328 0.93 -12.89 -33.53
N SER A 329 0.78 -14.21 -33.55
CA SER A 329 1.73 -15.18 -34.08
C SER A 329 1.03 -16.12 -35.07
N ARG A 330 1.75 -17.10 -35.63
CA ARG A 330 1.13 -18.11 -36.49
C ARG A 330 0.23 -19.07 -35.71
N GLU A 331 0.49 -19.18 -34.41
CA GLU A 331 -0.21 -20.02 -33.46
C GLU A 331 -1.36 -19.25 -32.79
N HIS A 332 -1.14 -17.99 -32.41
CA HIS A 332 -2.12 -17.12 -31.76
C HIS A 332 -2.57 -16.00 -32.71
N ASN A 333 -3.85 -15.97 -33.09
CA ASN A 333 -4.40 -14.96 -34.03
C ASN A 333 -3.68 -14.91 -35.40
N PRO A 334 -3.62 -16.05 -36.14
CA PRO A 334 -2.85 -16.16 -37.39
C PRO A 334 -3.28 -15.16 -38.48
N LEU A 335 -4.57 -14.84 -38.54
CA LEU A 335 -5.08 -13.86 -39.51
C LEU A 335 -4.45 -12.48 -39.27
N VAL A 336 -4.43 -12.03 -38.01
CA VAL A 336 -3.85 -10.73 -37.63
C VAL A 336 -2.34 -10.73 -37.90
N TYR A 337 -1.64 -11.83 -37.61
CA TYR A 337 -0.22 -11.98 -37.94
C TYR A 337 0.07 -11.76 -39.44
N TRP A 338 -0.68 -12.42 -40.33
CA TRP A 338 -0.46 -12.30 -41.76
C TRP A 338 -0.84 -10.92 -42.30
N VAL A 339 -1.89 -10.30 -41.76
CA VAL A 339 -2.27 -8.92 -42.09
C VAL A 339 -1.16 -7.94 -41.67
N ASN A 340 -0.63 -8.08 -40.46
CA ASN A 340 0.48 -7.24 -39.96
C ASN A 340 1.74 -7.42 -40.81
N LEU A 341 2.09 -8.65 -41.18
CA LEU A 341 3.23 -8.92 -42.06
C LEU A 341 3.05 -8.25 -43.43
N PHE A 342 1.86 -8.35 -44.01
CA PHE A 342 1.53 -7.71 -45.28
C PHE A 342 1.73 -6.19 -45.22
N TYR A 343 1.18 -5.51 -44.21
CA TYR A 343 1.33 -4.07 -44.06
C TYR A 343 2.76 -3.62 -43.72
N THR A 344 3.48 -4.43 -42.94
CA THR A 344 4.90 -4.18 -42.62
C THR A 344 5.78 -4.17 -43.87
N ILE A 345 5.42 -4.94 -44.91
CA ILE A 345 6.13 -4.94 -46.19
C ILE A 345 5.58 -3.86 -47.12
N LEU A 346 4.25 -3.72 -47.20
CA LEU A 346 3.58 -2.83 -48.14
C LEU A 346 3.92 -1.36 -47.86
N ILE A 347 3.81 -0.91 -46.61
CA ILE A 347 3.94 0.51 -46.24
C ILE A 347 5.35 1.03 -46.59
N PRO A 348 6.46 0.42 -46.15
CA PRO A 348 7.81 0.89 -46.50
C PRO A 348 8.09 0.79 -48.00
N THR A 349 7.56 -0.22 -48.69
CA THR A 349 7.73 -0.37 -50.14
C THR A 349 7.07 0.79 -50.89
N VAL A 350 5.83 1.14 -50.53
CA VAL A 350 5.10 2.25 -51.15
C VAL A 350 5.76 3.59 -50.81
N VAL A 351 6.07 3.83 -49.53
CA VAL A 351 6.73 5.08 -49.08
C VAL A 351 8.12 5.22 -49.73
N GLY A 352 8.91 4.16 -49.74
CA GLY A 352 10.23 4.13 -50.37
C GLY A 352 10.16 4.35 -51.88
N GLY A 353 9.17 3.75 -52.56
CA GLY A 353 8.90 3.97 -53.97
C GLY A 353 8.58 5.44 -54.28
N PHE A 354 7.70 6.07 -53.49
CA PHE A 354 7.40 7.49 -53.63
C PHE A 354 8.61 8.38 -53.32
N ALA A 355 9.37 8.08 -52.27
CA ALA A 355 10.57 8.83 -51.93
C ALA A 355 11.62 8.76 -53.05
N LEU A 356 11.83 7.58 -53.65
CA LEU A 356 12.70 7.39 -54.80
C LEU A 356 12.20 8.18 -56.02
N PHE A 357 10.91 8.07 -56.33
CA PHE A 357 10.30 8.81 -57.44
C PHE A 357 10.50 10.32 -57.29
N ILE A 358 10.15 10.88 -56.12
CA ILE A 358 10.34 12.30 -55.81
C ILE A 358 11.82 12.68 -55.86
N GLY A 359 12.70 11.86 -55.27
CA GLY A 359 14.15 12.10 -55.26
C GLY A 359 14.74 12.16 -56.68
N THR A 360 14.32 11.26 -57.57
CA THR A 360 14.75 11.25 -58.98
C THR A 360 14.24 12.46 -59.75
N ASP A 361 12.99 12.89 -59.52
CA ASP A 361 12.45 14.10 -60.16
C ASP A 361 13.18 15.37 -59.68
N LEU A 362 13.45 15.49 -58.37
CA LEU A 362 14.22 16.60 -57.81
C LEU A 362 15.65 16.62 -58.35
N TYR A 363 16.31 15.48 -58.42
CA TYR A 363 17.65 15.36 -58.99
C TYR A 363 17.68 15.82 -60.45
N ARG A 364 16.71 15.35 -61.27
CA ARG A 364 16.58 15.77 -62.67
C ARG A 364 16.39 17.28 -62.79
N ARG A 365 15.49 17.88 -62.01
CA ARG A 365 15.25 19.35 -62.03
C ARG A 365 16.48 20.14 -61.60
N LEU A 366 17.26 19.65 -60.63
CA LEU A 366 18.50 20.29 -60.20
C LEU A 366 19.59 20.19 -61.27
N TRP A 367 19.66 19.07 -61.98
CA TRP A 367 20.56 18.88 -63.11
C TRP A 367 20.22 19.84 -64.26
N GLU A 368 18.94 19.89 -64.67
CA GLU A 368 18.44 20.79 -65.72
C GLU A 368 18.62 22.29 -65.41
N ARG A 369 18.71 22.68 -64.12
CA ARG A 369 19.01 24.06 -63.72
C ARG A 369 20.51 24.39 -63.68
N ARG A 370 21.37 23.38 -63.67
CA ARG A 370 22.85 23.51 -63.64
C ARG A 370 23.48 23.36 -65.02
N SER A 371 22.83 22.63 -65.93
CA SER A 371 23.12 22.59 -67.37
C SER A 371 22.49 23.77 -68.08
#